data_AF-A0A139SLD7-F1
#
_entry.id   AF-A0A139SLD7-F1
#
_cell.length_a   1.000
_cell.length_b   1.000
_cell.length_c   1.000
_cell.angle_alpha   90.00
_cell.angle_beta   90.00
_cell.angle_gamma   90.00
#
_symmetry.space_group_name_H-M   'P 1'
#
loop_
_entity.id
_entity.type
_entity.pdbx_description
1 polymer ?
#
loop_
_entity_poly.entity_id
_entity_poly.type
_entity_poly.pdbx_seq_one_letter_code
_entity_poly.pdbx_strand_id
1 'polypeptide(L)' 'MTRTTSTTTPSKTTDAPSRDFVKKSSLYQEFLAEREEILKHKWLESERLGYDIGFEHALLDWIRKHRESWRATRRKG' A
#
# COMPACT_ATOMS: atom_id res chain seq x y z
N MET A 1 -20.94 49.17 -11.05
CA MET A 1 -20.29 49.03 -9.74
C MET A 1 -19.20 47.98 -9.85
N THR A 2 -17.94 48.38 -9.92
CA THR A 2 -16.77 47.48 -9.99
C THR A 2 -16.25 47.21 -8.58
N ARG A 3 -16.09 45.93 -8.20
CA ARG A 3 -15.26 45.52 -7.05
C ARG A 3 -14.41 44.32 -7.43
N THR A 4 -13.15 44.64 -7.75
CA THR A 4 -11.99 43.74 -7.75
C THR A 4 -11.53 43.53 -6.30
N THR A 5 -11.13 42.30 -5.95
CA THR A 5 -10.20 41.83 -4.87
C THR A 5 -10.64 40.41 -4.46
N SER A 6 -9.80 39.41 -4.20
CA SER A 6 -8.35 39.22 -4.25
C SER A 6 -8.09 37.71 -4.37
N THR A 7 -7.08 37.36 -5.15
CA THR A 7 -6.41 36.07 -5.15
C THR A 7 -5.86 35.77 -3.76
N THR A 8 -6.25 34.65 -3.15
CA THR A 8 -5.50 34.02 -2.05
C THR A 8 -5.26 32.56 -2.40
N THR A 9 -4.15 32.35 -3.10
CA THR A 9 -3.49 31.04 -3.23
C THR A 9 -2.91 30.68 -1.85
N PRO A 10 -3.25 29.54 -1.24
CA PRO A 10 -2.44 29.04 -0.15
C PRO A 10 -1.12 28.54 -0.73
N SER A 11 -0.08 29.18 -0.24
CA SER A 11 1.34 28.99 -0.51
C SER A 11 1.75 27.51 -0.54
N LYS A 12 2.48 27.17 -1.59
CA LYS A 12 3.21 25.91 -1.78
C LYS A 12 4.38 25.91 -0.79
N THR A 13 4.20 25.34 0.40
CA THR A 13 5.31 25.15 1.36
C THR A 13 6.07 23.88 0.98
N THR A 14 7.28 24.12 0.48
CA THR A 14 8.27 23.13 0.04
C THR A 14 8.89 22.46 1.27
N ASP A 15 8.57 21.19 1.51
CA ASP A 15 9.37 20.29 2.38
C ASP A 15 9.21 18.83 1.90
N ALA A 16 9.58 18.59 0.65
CA ALA A 16 9.48 17.29 0.00
C ALA A 16 10.77 16.40 -0.01
N PRO A 17 11.75 16.47 0.92
CA PRO A 17 12.79 15.44 0.99
C PRO A 17 12.36 14.20 1.79
N SER A 18 11.36 14.31 2.69
CA SER A 18 10.96 13.22 3.59
C SER A 18 10.15 12.12 2.90
N ARG A 19 9.19 12.50 2.04
CA ARG A 19 8.26 11.56 1.40
C ARG A 19 8.93 10.66 0.38
N ASP A 20 9.93 11.18 -0.32
CA ASP A 20 10.69 10.42 -1.31
C ASP A 20 11.79 9.56 -0.69
N PHE A 21 12.32 9.94 0.47
CA PHE A 21 13.21 9.09 1.27
C PHE A 21 12.48 7.87 1.82
N VAL A 22 11.27 8.05 2.40
CA VAL A 22 10.46 6.93 2.90
C VAL A 22 10.11 5.96 1.78
N LYS A 23 9.76 6.45 0.58
CA LYS A 23 9.49 5.58 -0.58
C LYS A 23 10.70 4.76 -1.04
N LYS A 24 11.92 5.27 -0.83
CA LYS A 24 13.17 4.57 -1.13
C LYS A 24 13.63 3.67 0.03
N SER A 25 12.98 3.75 1.18
CA SER A 25 13.34 2.92 2.33
C SER A 25 13.00 1.45 2.07
N SER A 26 13.82 0.55 2.60
CA SER A 26 13.57 -0.89 2.60
C SER A 26 12.22 -1.23 3.23
N LEU A 27 11.79 -0.48 4.26
CA LEU A 27 10.50 -0.69 4.92
C LEU A 27 9.31 -0.48 3.96
N TYR A 28 9.34 0.59 3.16
CA TYR A 28 8.26 0.86 2.21
C TYR A 28 8.23 -0.17 1.07
N GLN A 29 9.39 -0.59 0.60
CA GLN A 29 9.49 -1.67 -0.40
C GLN A 29 8.96 -3.00 0.14
N GLU A 30 9.29 -3.34 1.40
CA GLU A 30 8.78 -4.52 2.09
C GLU A 30 7.26 -4.45 2.33
N PHE A 31 6.71 -3.26 2.57
CA PHE A 31 5.26 -3.04 2.63
C PHE A 31 4.59 -3.26 1.26
N LEU A 32 5.17 -2.72 0.19
CA LEU A 32 4.64 -2.91 -1.16
C LEU A 32 4.65 -4.40 -1.57
N ALA A 33 5.74 -5.11 -1.29
CA ALA A 33 5.82 -6.53 -1.59
C ALA A 33 4.84 -7.36 -0.76
N GLU A 34 4.59 -7.02 0.51
CA GLU A 34 3.57 -7.68 1.33
C GLU A 34 2.17 -7.45 0.76
N ARG A 35 1.88 -6.22 0.32
CA ARG A 35 0.61 -5.89 -0.34
C ARG A 35 0.40 -6.68 -1.62
N GLU A 36 1.46 -6.85 -2.43
CA GLU A 36 1.39 -7.64 -3.67
C GLU A 36 1.06 -9.11 -3.40
N GLU A 37 1.63 -9.71 -2.35
CA GLU A 37 1.30 -11.08 -1.96
C GLU A 37 -0.16 -11.24 -1.50
N ILE A 38 -0.68 -10.25 -0.76
CA ILE A 38 -2.10 -10.25 -0.36
C ILE A 38 -3.00 -10.16 -1.59
N LEU A 39 -2.67 -9.29 -2.55
CA LEU A 39 -3.44 -9.16 -3.79
C LEU A 39 -3.38 -10.43 -4.65
N LYS A 40 -2.22 -11.09 -4.71
CA LYS A 40 -2.07 -12.38 -5.39
C LYS A 40 -2.90 -13.48 -4.72
N HIS A 41 -2.88 -13.54 -3.39
CA HIS A 41 -3.71 -14.49 -2.63
C HIS A 41 -5.20 -14.25 -2.86
N LYS A 42 -5.64 -12.98 -2.83
CA LYS A 42 -7.02 -12.60 -3.17
C LYS A 42 -7.41 -13.15 -4.54
N TRP A 43 -6.59 -12.92 -5.56
CA TRP A 43 -6.89 -13.38 -6.92
C TRP A 43 -7.01 -14.91 -6.99
N LEU A 44 -6.00 -15.64 -6.49
CA LEU A 44 -5.99 -17.10 -6.51
C LEU A 44 -7.21 -17.71 -5.79
N GLU A 45 -7.59 -17.13 -4.66
CA GLU A 45 -8.71 -17.64 -3.86
C GLU A 45 -10.07 -17.30 -4.48
N SER A 46 -10.20 -16.12 -5.09
CA SER A 46 -11.38 -15.75 -5.86
C SER A 46 -11.56 -16.65 -7.09
N GLU A 47 -10.48 -16.97 -7.81
CA GLU A 47 -10.50 -17.92 -8.93
C GLU A 47 -10.92 -19.32 -8.45
N ARG A 48 -10.39 -19.77 -7.31
CA ARG A 48 -10.69 -21.08 -6.73
C ARG A 48 -12.17 -21.23 -6.31
N LEU A 49 -12.77 -20.16 -5.80
CA LEU A 49 -14.16 -20.16 -5.30
C LEU A 49 -15.18 -19.75 -6.36
N GLY A 50 -14.75 -19.17 -7.48
CA GLY A 50 -15.62 -18.71 -8.56
C GLY A 50 -16.34 -17.40 -8.25
N TYR A 51 -15.93 -16.65 -7.22
CA TYR A 51 -16.45 -15.32 -6.91
C TYR A 51 -15.39 -14.49 -6.18
N ASP A 52 -15.52 -13.16 -6.21
CA ASP A 52 -14.57 -12.31 -5.49
C ASP A 52 -14.74 -12.39 -3.97
N ILE A 53 -13.72 -12.87 -3.27
CA ILE A 53 -13.72 -12.93 -1.79
C ILE A 53 -13.57 -11.55 -1.12
N GLY A 54 -13.13 -10.54 -1.87
CA GLY A 54 -12.89 -9.20 -1.33
C GLY A 54 -11.56 -9.07 -0.58
N PHE A 55 -11.12 -7.83 -0.39
CA PHE A 55 -9.79 -7.53 0.14
C PHE A 55 -9.65 -7.86 1.63
N GLU A 56 -10.63 -7.48 2.46
CA GLU A 56 -10.57 -7.73 3.92
C GLU A 56 -10.49 -9.22 4.26
N HIS A 57 -11.26 -10.05 3.55
CA HIS A 57 -11.20 -11.51 3.73
C HIS A 57 -9.82 -12.06 3.34
N ALA A 58 -9.31 -11.67 2.17
CA ALA A 58 -7.99 -12.08 1.71
C ALA A 58 -6.86 -11.62 2.65
N LEU A 59 -6.93 -10.38 3.16
CA LEU A 59 -5.97 -9.83 4.10
C LEU A 59 -5.93 -10.65 5.39
N LEU A 60 -7.09 -10.90 6.00
CA LEU A 60 -7.19 -11.64 7.25
C LEU A 60 -6.76 -13.10 7.10
N ASP A 61 -7.10 -13.76 5.98
CA ASP A 61 -6.67 -15.12 5.70
C ASP A 61 -5.16 -15.21 5.48
N TRP A 62 -4.62 -14.29 4.67
CA TRP A 62 -3.20 -14.24 4.34
C TRP A 62 -2.32 -13.97 5.57
N ILE A 63 -2.73 -13.03 6.44
CA ILE A 63 -2.03 -12.74 7.69
C ILE A 63 -1.93 -14.00 8.57
N ARG A 64 -3.01 -14.77 8.67
CA ARG A 64 -3.05 -15.97 9.53
C ARG A 64 -2.24 -17.14 8.98
N LYS A 65 -2.25 -17.35 7.66
CA LYS A 65 -1.71 -18.59 7.06
C LYS A 65 -0.35 -18.43 6.37
N HIS A 66 -0.02 -17.23 5.88
CA HIS A 66 1.09 -17.07 4.94
C HIS A 66 2.16 -16.09 5.43
N ARG A 67 1.78 -15.05 6.17
CA ARG A 67 2.64 -13.90 6.50
C ARG A 67 3.94 -14.28 7.21
N GLU A 68 3.88 -15.14 8.21
CA GLU A 68 5.08 -15.51 9.00
C GLU A 68 6.13 -16.21 8.15
N SER A 69 5.71 -17.18 7.33
CA SER A 69 6.58 -17.91 6.41
C SER A 69 7.19 -16.98 5.34
N TRP A 70 6.37 -16.08 4.79
CA TRP A 70 6.83 -15.09 3.82
C TRP A 70 7.91 -14.17 4.42
N ARG A 71 7.67 -13.62 5.63
CA ARG A 71 8.66 -12.79 6.35
C ARG A 71 9.91 -13.58 6.74
N ALA A 72 9.80 -14.86 7.09
CA ALA A 72 10.95 -15.71 7.40
C ALA A 72 11.83 -15.94 6.17
N THR A 73 11.23 -16.11 4.99
CA THR A 73 11.96 -16.31 3.72
C THR A 73 12.78 -15.07 3.35
N ARG A 74 12.25 -13.87 3.57
CA ARG A 74 12.94 -12.60 3.26
C ARG A 74 14.04 -12.20 4.23
N ARG A 75 14.03 -12.73 5.47
CA ARG A 75 15.13 -12.49 6.45
C ARG A 75 16.33 -13.41 6.25
N LYS A 76 16.18 -14.46 5.44
CA LYS A 76 17.22 -15.45 5.16
C LYS A 76 17.95 -15.22 3.82
N GLY A 77 17.62 -14.14 3.10
CA GLY A 77 18.37 -13.63 1.95
C GLY A 77 19.02 -12.30 2.30
#